data_AF-A0A963PWX4-F1
#
_entry.id   AF-A0A963PWX4-F1
#
_cell.length_a   1.000
_cell.length_b   1.000
_cell.length_c   1.000
_cell.angle_alpha   90.00
_cell.angle_beta   90.00
_cell.angle_gamma   90.00
#
_symmetry.space_group_name_H-M   'P 1'
#
loop_
_entity.id
_entity.type
_entity.pdbx_description
1 polymer ?
#
loop_
_entity_poly.entity_id
_entity_poly.type
_entity_poly.pdbx_seq_one_letter_code
_entity_poly.pdbx_strand_id
1 'polypeptide(L)'
;ALALAAPSLAAPWLQASGWADGFNAPALNWLGLITRKPVTEDYVPVLPWMGVVWIGVAAASLWHGAGAPGAGWRMRSATGRAATWLGRRSLLFYMVHQPVLIGALWLYTAVAR
;
A
#
# COMPACT_ATOMS: atom_id res chain seq x y z
N ALA A 1 7.82 1.85 15.26
CA ALA A 1 9.21 1.63 14.78
C ALA A 1 9.47 0.16 14.43
N LEU A 2 9.32 -0.78 15.38
CA LEU A 2 9.63 -2.21 15.15
C LEU A 2 8.88 -2.81 13.95
N ALA A 3 7.56 -2.62 13.83
CA ALA A 3 6.80 -3.16 12.70
C ALA A 3 7.26 -2.64 11.33
N LEU A 4 7.77 -1.40 11.25
CA LEU A 4 8.31 -0.83 10.02
C LEU A 4 9.68 -1.40 9.67
N ALA A 5 10.54 -1.56 10.69
CA ALA A 5 11.92 -1.99 10.51
C ALA A 5 12.07 -3.51 10.42
N ALA A 6 11.09 -4.28 10.90
CA ALA A 6 11.17 -5.73 11.01
C ALA A 6 11.55 -6.45 9.71
N PRO A 7 10.95 -6.17 8.53
CA PRO A 7 11.37 -6.82 7.29
C PRO A 7 12.83 -6.57 6.94
N SER A 8 13.29 -5.32 7.04
CA SER A 8 14.66 -4.93 6.71
C SER A 8 15.69 -5.53 7.68
N LEU A 9 15.34 -5.64 8.96
CA LEU A 9 16.22 -6.24 9.98
C LEU A 9 16.23 -7.77 9.91
N ALA A 10 15.10 -8.39 9.57
CA ALA A 10 14.98 -9.84 9.48
C ALA A 10 15.57 -10.39 8.17
N ALA A 11 15.60 -9.61 7.09
CA ALA A 11 16.01 -10.08 5.76
C ALA A 11 17.41 -10.72 5.72
N PRO A 12 18.49 -10.13 6.28
CA PRO A 12 19.82 -10.75 6.28
C PRO A 12 19.84 -12.08 7.05
N TRP A 13 19.15 -12.13 8.19
CA TRP A 13 19.05 -13.35 9.00
C TRP A 13 18.27 -14.44 8.27
N LEU A 14 17.13 -14.09 7.65
CA LEU A 14 16.32 -14.99 6.84
C LEU A 14 17.11 -15.57 5.68
N GLN A 15 17.89 -14.74 4.97
CA GLN A 15 18.75 -15.18 3.87
C GLN A 15 19.88 -16.11 4.33
N ALA A 16 20.46 -15.86 5.51
CA ALA A 16 21.48 -16.73 6.10
C ALA A 16 20.87 -17.99 6.74
N SER A 17 19.56 -18.00 6.99
CA SER A 17 18.83 -19.12 7.57
C SER A 17 18.30 -20.08 6.49
N GLY A 18 18.15 -21.36 6.82
CA GLY A 18 17.42 -22.32 5.97
C GLY A 18 15.91 -22.12 5.92
N TRP A 19 15.37 -21.01 6.47
CA TRP A 19 13.94 -20.78 6.65
C TRP A 19 13.33 -19.88 5.55
N ALA A 20 14.18 -19.32 4.68
CA ALA A 20 13.77 -18.38 3.64
C ALA A 20 12.63 -18.94 2.76
N ASP A 21 12.71 -20.21 2.34
CA ASP A 21 11.69 -20.79 1.47
C ASP A 21 10.34 -20.95 2.14
N GLY A 22 10.31 -21.26 3.44
CA GLY A 22 9.07 -21.32 4.21
C GLY A 22 8.38 -19.95 4.27
N PHE A 23 9.15 -18.89 4.53
CA PHE A 23 8.63 -17.53 4.57
C PHE A 23 8.22 -16.98 3.19
N ASN A 24 8.90 -17.40 2.13
CA ASN A 24 8.53 -17.03 0.76
C ASN A 24 7.32 -17.83 0.23
N ALA A 25 6.87 -18.88 0.94
CA ALA A 25 5.70 -19.65 0.55
C ALA A 25 4.39 -18.85 0.75
N PRO A 26 3.33 -19.13 -0.04
CA PRO A 26 2.05 -18.43 0.08
C PRO A 26 1.43 -18.42 1.48
N ALA A 27 1.73 -19.43 2.30
CA ALA A 27 1.21 -19.54 3.67
C ALA A 27 1.76 -18.47 4.62
N LEU A 28 2.99 -17.98 4.39
CA LEU A 28 3.69 -17.04 5.28
C LEU A 28 4.08 -15.73 4.60
N ASN A 29 4.03 -15.64 3.28
CA ASN A 29 4.45 -14.43 2.58
C ASN A 29 3.66 -13.20 3.04
N TRP A 30 2.37 -13.32 3.35
CA TRP A 30 1.52 -12.23 3.84
C TRP A 30 2.05 -11.53 5.10
N LEU A 31 2.93 -12.16 5.88
CA LEU A 31 3.61 -11.52 7.01
C LEU A 31 4.52 -10.38 6.57
N GLY A 32 5.10 -10.47 5.37
CA GLY A 32 6.06 -9.50 4.81
C GLY A 32 7.52 -9.76 5.20
N LEU A 33 7.78 -10.85 5.93
CA LEU A 33 9.12 -11.31 6.28
C LEU A 33 9.69 -12.21 5.18
N ILE A 34 9.78 -11.68 3.97
CA ILE A 34 10.18 -12.41 2.76
C ILE A 34 11.57 -11.98 2.27
N THR A 35 12.25 -12.85 1.53
CA THR A 35 13.52 -12.50 0.87
C THR A 35 13.37 -12.25 -0.63
N ARG A 36 12.24 -12.67 -1.23
CA ARG A 36 11.88 -12.41 -2.62
C ARG A 36 10.41 -12.03 -2.73
N LYS A 37 10.09 -11.03 -3.54
CA LYS A 37 8.70 -10.61 -3.77
C LYS A 37 7.93 -11.71 -4.52
N PRO A 38 6.67 -12.00 -4.15
CA PRO A 38 5.82 -12.86 -4.95
C PRO A 38 5.48 -12.20 -6.28
N VAL A 39 5.13 -13.02 -7.28
CA VAL A 39 4.73 -12.55 -8.61
C VAL A 39 3.26 -12.09 -8.56
N THR A 40 3.03 -10.89 -8.05
CA THR A 40 1.74 -10.20 -8.07
C THR A 40 1.97 -8.69 -8.03
N GLU A 41 1.13 -7.95 -8.75
CA GLU A 41 1.20 -6.49 -8.82
C GLU A 41 0.83 -5.86 -7.47
N ASP A 42 -0.17 -6.43 -6.80
CA ASP A 42 -0.77 -5.89 -5.58
C ASP A 42 -0.29 -6.61 -4.32
N TYR A 43 1.02 -6.77 -4.16
CA TYR A 43 1.56 -7.39 -2.95
C TYR A 43 1.63 -6.39 -1.78
N VAL A 44 0.70 -6.52 -0.82
CA VAL A 44 0.61 -5.66 0.37
C VAL A 44 0.61 -6.51 1.65
N PRO A 45 1.79 -6.90 2.18
CA PRO A 45 1.88 -7.72 3.38
C PRO A 45 1.59 -6.94 4.67
N VAL A 46 1.44 -7.63 5.79
CA VAL A 46 1.21 -7.02 7.11
C VAL A 46 2.40 -6.18 7.55
N LEU A 47 3.63 -6.66 7.41
CA LEU A 47 4.82 -5.85 7.66
C LEU A 47 5.41 -5.37 6.33
N PRO A 48 5.71 -4.06 6.18
CA PRO A 48 5.74 -3.03 7.21
C PRO A 48 4.41 -2.27 7.41
N TRP A 49 3.38 -2.54 6.60
CA TRP A 49 2.18 -1.70 6.48
C TRP A 49 1.39 -1.52 7.78
N MET A 50 1.37 -2.51 8.67
CA MET A 50 0.80 -2.38 10.01
C MET A 50 1.43 -1.25 10.82
N GLY A 51 2.75 -1.03 10.65
CA GLY A 51 3.44 0.10 11.26
C GLY A 51 2.92 1.45 10.76
N VAL A 52 2.59 1.55 9.46
CA VAL A 52 1.98 2.76 8.87
C VAL A 52 0.57 2.97 9.42
N VAL A 53 -0.23 1.90 9.51
CA VAL A 53 -1.58 1.94 10.10
C VAL A 53 -1.52 2.45 11.54
N TRP A 54 -0.63 1.91 12.38
CA TRP A 54 -0.48 2.36 13.76
C TRP A 54 -0.02 3.80 13.89
N ILE A 55 0.85 4.28 12.99
CA ILE A 55 1.19 5.71 12.94
C ILE A 55 -0.06 6.54 12.66
N GLY A 56 -0.89 6.13 11.70
CA GLY A 56 -2.15 6.81 11.38
C GLY A 56 -3.13 6.81 12.56
N VAL A 57 -3.28 5.69 13.25
CA VAL A 57 -4.11 5.58 14.46
C VAL A 57 -3.59 6.50 15.55
N ALA A 58 -2.29 6.48 15.85
CA ALA A 58 -1.69 7.34 16.86
C ALA A 58 -1.88 8.84 16.51
N ALA A 59 -1.67 9.21 15.24
CA ALA A 59 -1.91 10.57 14.76
C ALA A 59 -3.38 10.97 14.92
N ALA A 60 -4.32 10.09 14.58
CA ALA A 60 -5.75 10.34 14.76
C ALA A 60 -6.13 10.49 16.25
N SER A 61 -5.57 9.65 17.13
CA SER A 61 -5.76 9.76 18.57
C SER A 61 -5.25 11.10 19.12
N LEU A 62 -4.07 11.55 18.69
CA LEU A 62 -3.52 12.87 19.08
C LEU A 62 -4.40 14.01 18.56
N TRP A 63 -4.85 13.93 17.31
CA TRP A 63 -5.73 14.91 16.69
C TRP A 63 -7.05 15.06 17.46
N HIS A 64 -7.68 13.95 17.81
CA HIS A 64 -8.91 13.96 18.62
C HIS A 64 -8.66 14.43 20.06
N GLY A 65 -7.54 14.04 20.67
CA GLY A 65 -7.14 14.51 22.00
C GLY A 65 -6.88 16.02 22.06
N ALA A 66 -6.48 16.64 20.95
CA ALA A 66 -6.30 18.09 20.81
C ALA A 66 -7.63 18.86 20.60
N GLY A 67 -8.79 18.21 20.77
CA GLY A 67 -10.10 18.85 20.62
C GLY A 67 -10.51 19.11 19.17
N ALA A 68 -9.82 18.51 18.20
CA ALA A 68 -10.18 18.69 16.81
C ALA A 68 -11.55 18.04 16.50
N PRO A 69 -12.34 18.63 15.59
CA PRO A 69 -13.67 18.13 15.26
C PRO A 69 -13.60 16.67 14.78
N GLY A 70 -14.51 15.84 15.31
CA GLY A 70 -14.59 14.41 15.02
C GLY A 70 -14.93 14.08 13.55
N ALA A 71 -15.21 12.81 13.27
CA ALA A 71 -15.48 12.21 11.95
C ALA A 71 -16.62 12.86 11.11
N GLY A 72 -17.24 13.93 11.60
CA GLY A 72 -18.18 14.78 10.89
C GLY A 72 -17.53 15.78 9.91
N TRP A 73 -16.21 15.71 9.66
CA TRP A 73 -15.54 16.50 8.63
C TRP A 73 -15.99 16.05 7.23
N ARG A 74 -17.20 16.45 6.86
CA ARG A 74 -17.77 16.20 5.54
C ARG A 74 -17.06 17.12 4.57
N MET A 75 -16.41 16.52 3.59
CA MET A 75 -15.85 17.16 2.41
C MET A 75 -16.98 17.82 1.58
N ARG A 76 -17.51 18.94 2.06
CA ARG A 76 -18.64 19.69 1.47
C ARG A 76 -18.20 20.61 0.34
N SER A 77 -16.91 20.79 0.12
CA SER A 77 -16.40 21.48 -1.06
C SER A 77 -16.71 20.70 -2.34
N ALA A 78 -16.73 21.39 -3.48
CA ALA A 78 -16.87 20.73 -4.78
C ALA A 78 -15.73 19.72 -5.01
N THR A 79 -14.50 20.08 -4.63
CA THR A 79 -13.32 19.21 -4.67
C THR A 79 -13.50 17.97 -3.81
N GLY A 80 -14.05 18.13 -2.61
CA GLY A 80 -14.30 17.04 -1.68
C GLY A 80 -15.37 16.05 -2.17
N ARG A 81 -16.43 16.55 -2.80
CA ARG A 81 -17.44 15.70 -3.46
C ARG A 81 -16.85 14.94 -4.64
N ALA A 82 -16.02 15.59 -5.46
CA ALA A 82 -15.34 14.95 -6.58
C ALA A 82 -14.40 13.85 -6.10
N ALA A 83 -13.57 14.11 -5.07
CA ALA A 83 -12.71 13.11 -4.45
C ALA A 83 -13.51 11.92 -3.90
N THR A 84 -14.65 12.18 -3.24
CA THR A 84 -15.54 11.12 -2.75
C THR A 84 -16.11 10.28 -3.90
N TRP A 85 -16.53 10.90 -5.01
CA TRP A 85 -17.05 10.20 -6.17
C TRP A 85 -15.99 9.30 -6.83
N LEU A 86 -14.76 9.81 -6.98
CA LEU A 86 -13.61 9.04 -7.47
C LEU A 86 -13.32 7.85 -6.55
N GLY A 87 -13.25 8.08 -5.23
CA GLY A 87 -13.00 7.04 -4.24
C GLY A 87 -14.07 5.95 -4.22
N ARG A 88 -15.35 6.29 -4.43
CA ARG A 88 -16.45 5.32 -4.55
C ARG A 88 -16.39 4.46 -5.80
N ARG A 89 -15.62 4.88 -6.81
CA ARG A 89 -15.40 4.17 -8.08
C ARG A 89 -13.94 3.75 -8.22
N SER A 90 -13.21 3.65 -7.11
CA SER A 90 -11.77 3.39 -7.09
C SER A 90 -11.39 2.14 -7.86
N LEU A 91 -12.16 1.06 -7.75
CA LEU A 91 -11.90 -0.17 -8.50
C LEU A 91 -11.98 0.03 -10.02
N LEU A 92 -12.95 0.79 -10.51
CA LEU A 92 -13.07 1.07 -11.94
C LEU A 92 -11.88 1.90 -12.42
N PHE A 93 -11.51 2.95 -11.69
CA PHE A 93 -10.31 3.73 -11.99
C PHE A 93 -9.04 2.87 -11.94
N TYR A 94 -8.95 1.98 -10.96
CA TYR A 94 -7.85 1.04 -10.80
C TYR A 94 -7.78 0.01 -11.95
N MET A 95 -8.91 -0.47 -12.47
CA MET A 95 -8.85 -1.39 -13.62
C MET A 95 -8.56 -0.67 -14.93
N VAL A 96 -9.04 0.56 -15.11
CA VAL A 96 -8.90 1.31 -16.36
C VAL A 96 -7.49 1.91 -16.53
N HIS A 97 -6.81 2.29 -15.45
CA HIS A 97 -5.51 2.96 -15.61
C HIS A 97 -4.44 2.06 -16.26
N GLN A 98 -4.40 0.76 -15.95
CA GLN A 98 -3.41 -0.17 -16.53
C GLN A 98 -3.46 -0.23 -18.07
N PRO A 99 -4.58 -0.58 -18.73
CA PRO A 99 -4.65 -0.62 -20.19
C PRO A 99 -4.44 0.78 -20.82
N VAL A 100 -4.87 1.85 -20.15
CA VAL A 100 -4.66 3.22 -20.64
C VAL A 100 -3.17 3.57 -20.64
N LEU A 101 -2.43 3.26 -19.57
CA LEU A 101 -0.99 3.52 -19.50
C LEU A 101 -0.21 2.69 -20.51
N ILE A 102 -0.56 1.41 -20.66
CA ILE A 102 0.04 0.53 -21.66
C ILE A 102 -0.21 1.08 -23.08
N GLY A 103 -1.45 1.46 -23.39
CA GLY A 103 -1.81 2.04 -24.69
C GLY A 103 -1.10 3.37 -24.96
N ALA A 104 -0.98 4.23 -23.95
CA ALA A 104 -0.27 5.50 -24.05
C ALA A 104 1.23 5.31 -24.30
N LEU A 105 1.88 4.39 -23.57
CA LEU A 105 3.29 4.08 -23.77
C LEU A 105 3.54 3.48 -25.15
N TRP A 106 2.65 2.57 -25.60
CA TRP A 106 2.72 1.99 -26.93
C TRP A 106 2.64 3.07 -28.01
N LEU A 107 1.65 3.96 -27.93
CA LEU A 107 1.50 5.08 -28.87
C LEU A 107 2.72 6.00 -28.85
N TYR A 108 3.23 6.34 -27.67
CA TYR A 108 4.45 7.13 -27.53
C TYR A 108 5.63 6.48 -28.25
N THR A 109 5.87 5.18 -28.03
CA THR A 109 6.96 4.47 -28.71
C THR A 109 6.75 4.30 -30.21
N ALA A 110 5.51 4.29 -30.68
CA ALA A 110 5.20 4.21 -32.11
C ALA A 110 5.47 5.54 -32.83
N VAL A 111 5.24 6.68 -32.16
CA VAL A 111 5.44 8.02 -32.73
C VAL A 111 6.86 8.55 -32.52
N ALA A 112 7.55 8.12 -31.45
CA ALA A 112 8.91 8.55 -31.14
C ALA A 112 10.02 7.72 -31.84
N ARG A 113 9.64 6.71 -32.62
CA ARG A 113 10.53 5.96 -33.53
C ARG A 113 10.61 6.69 -34.88
#